data_AF-A0ABD7WII4-F1
#
_entry.id   AF-A0ABD7WII4-F1
#
_cell.length_a   1.000
_cell.length_b   1.000
_cell.length_c   1.000
_cell.angle_alpha   90.00
_cell.angle_beta   90.00
_cell.angle_gamma   90.00
#
_symmetry.space_group_name_H-M   'P 1'
#
loop_
_entity.id
_entity.type
_entity.pdbx_description
1 polymer ?
#
loop_
_entity_poly.entity_id
_entity_poly.type
_entity_poly.pdbx_seq_one_letter_code
_entity_poly.pdbx_strand_id
1 'polypeptide(L)' 'MFGLFFQTLTPEQRASIRVVAGDGARWIDSCVHEWCPNAERAPDGFHIVSWTSDAPDNPRKQQKPLFCAIP' A
#
# COMPACT_ATOMS: atom_id res chain seq x y z
N MET A 1 -8.56 11.50 -7.50
CA MET A 1 -7.97 10.72 -8.60
C MET A 1 -8.61 9.34 -8.71
N PHE A 2 -8.55 8.49 -7.67
CA PHE A 2 -9.16 7.13 -7.69
C PHE A 2 -10.67 7.12 -7.95
N GLY A 3 -11.47 7.90 -7.20
CA GLY A 3 -12.92 7.96 -7.43
C GLY A 3 -13.28 8.44 -8.84
N LEU A 4 -12.52 9.38 -9.41
CA LEU A 4 -12.72 9.85 -10.79
C LEU A 4 -12.47 8.74 -11.81
N PHE A 5 -11.44 7.90 -11.59
CA PHE A 5 -11.20 6.72 -12.44
C PHE A 5 -12.39 5.75 -12.39
N PHE A 6 -12.88 5.40 -11.20
CA PHE A 6 -14.00 4.47 -11.09
C PHE A 6 -15.32 5.04 -11.62
N GLN A 7 -15.50 6.36 -11.61
CA GLN A 7 -16.63 7.03 -12.26
C GLN A 7 -16.61 6.91 -13.79
N THR A 8 -15.44 6.70 -14.40
CA THR A 8 -15.36 6.45 -15.86
C THR A 8 -15.70 5.02 -16.26
N LEU A 9 -15.80 4.10 -15.30
CA LEU A 9 -16.10 2.70 -15.55
C LEU A 9 -17.60 2.41 -15.41
N THR A 10 -18.15 1.57 -16.29
CA THR A 10 -19.51 1.06 -16.11
C THR A 10 -19.59 0.16 -14.87
N PRO A 11 -20.79 -0.07 -14.31
CA PRO A 11 -20.98 -1.03 -13.22
C PRO A 11 -20.42 -2.42 -13.53
N GLU A 12 -20.56 -2.90 -14.77
CA GLU A 12 -20.08 -4.22 -15.21
C GLU A 12 -18.55 -4.26 -15.27
N GLN A 13 -17.90 -3.18 -15.71
CA GLN A 13 -16.45 -3.06 -15.69
C GLN A 13 -15.89 -3.02 -14.27
N ARG A 14 -16.59 -2.38 -13.34
CA ARG A 14 -16.21 -2.42 -11.92
C ARG A 14 -16.40 -3.81 -11.32
N ALA A 15 -17.49 -4.48 -11.65
CA ALA A 15 -17.78 -5.83 -11.18
C ALA A 15 -16.84 -6.89 -11.76
N SER A 16 -16.20 -6.62 -12.92
CA SER A 16 -15.24 -7.54 -13.54
C SER A 16 -13.84 -7.49 -12.92
N ILE A 17 -13.55 -6.48 -12.08
CA ILE A 17 -12.30 -6.39 -11.33
C ILE A 17 -12.32 -7.45 -10.23
N ARG A 18 -11.40 -8.42 -10.32
CA ARG A 18 -11.33 -9.56 -9.40
C ARG A 18 -10.30 -9.43 -8.29
N VAL A 19 -9.22 -8.68 -8.52
CA VAL A 19 -8.13 -8.52 -7.56
C VAL A 19 -7.67 -7.07 -7.59
N VAL A 20 -7.48 -6.48 -6.42
CA VAL A 20 -6.82 -5.18 -6.26
C VAL A 20 -5.62 -5.35 -5.35
N ALA A 21 -4.43 -5.11 -5.89
CA ALA A 21 -3.20 -5.03 -5.12
C ALA A 21 -2.92 -3.57 -4.68
N GLY A 22 -2.38 -3.37 -3.48
CA GLY A 22 -2.01 -2.04 -3.01
C GLY A 22 -1.06 -2.03 -1.82
N ASP A 23 -0.71 -0.83 -1.37
CA ASP A 23 0.24 -0.57 -0.28
C ASP A 23 -0.35 -0.78 1.13
N GLY A 24 -1.50 -1.44 1.27
CA GLY A 24 -2.15 -1.68 2.56
C GLY A 24 -2.63 -0.43 3.30
N ALA A 25 -2.60 0.77 2.70
CA ALA A 25 -3.15 1.95 3.35
C ALA A 25 -4.68 1.81 3.49
N ARG A 26 -5.21 2.10 4.70
CA ARG A 26 -6.64 1.92 5.04
C ARG A 26 -7.62 2.60 4.07
N TRP A 27 -7.21 3.72 3.47
CA TRP A 27 -8.04 4.43 2.51
C TRP A 27 -8.21 3.66 1.19
N ILE A 28 -7.25 2.80 0.82
CA ILE A 28 -7.38 1.92 -0.35
C ILE A 28 -8.44 0.86 -0.08
N ASP A 29 -8.44 0.25 1.11
CA ASP A 29 -9.45 -0.76 1.45
C ASP A 29 -10.87 -0.16 1.45
N SER A 30 -11.01 1.05 2.00
CA SER A 30 -12.28 1.78 1.99
C SER A 30 -12.76 2.07 0.55
N CYS A 31 -11.83 2.50 -0.32
CA CYS A 31 -12.12 2.78 -1.73
C CYS A 31 -12.48 1.50 -2.50
N VAL A 32 -11.75 0.40 -2.31
CA VAL A 32 -12.03 -0.87 -3.02
C VAL A 32 -13.36 -1.45 -2.56
N HIS A 33 -13.69 -1.37 -1.27
CA HIS A 33 -14.99 -1.79 -0.78
C HIS A 33 -16.16 -1.01 -1.42
N GLU A 34 -15.98 0.30 -1.64
CA GLU A 34 -16.98 1.15 -2.29
C GLU A 34 -17.12 0.85 -3.79
N TRP A 35 -16.00 0.72 -4.51
CA TRP A 35 -16.00 0.72 -5.98
C TRP A 35 -15.89 -0.68 -6.60
N CYS A 36 -15.30 -1.65 -5.91
CA CYS A 36 -15.07 -3.02 -6.38
C CYS A 36 -15.30 -4.05 -5.25
N PRO A 37 -16.53 -4.18 -4.72
CA PRO A 37 -16.82 -4.99 -3.53
C PRO A 37 -16.55 -6.50 -3.73
N ASN A 38 -16.51 -6.96 -4.97
CA ASN A 38 -16.24 -8.37 -5.31
C ASN A 38 -14.75 -8.68 -5.49
N ALA A 39 -13.88 -7.67 -5.42
CA ALA A 39 -12.46 -7.86 -5.67
C ALA A 39 -11.74 -8.38 -4.41
N GLU A 40 -10.89 -9.38 -4.59
CA GLU A 40 -9.95 -9.82 -3.57
C GLU A 40 -8.88 -8.75 -3.32
N ARG A 41 -8.50 -8.60 -2.05
CA ARG A 41 -7.45 -7.67 -1.62
C ARG A 41 -6.13 -8.41 -1.48
N ALA A 42 -5.09 -7.90 -2.14
CA ALA A 42 -3.73 -8.41 -1.99
C ALA A 42 -2.77 -7.27 -1.62
N PRO A 43 -1.75 -7.52 -0.80
CA PRO A 43 -0.64 -6.60 -0.67
C PRO A 43 0.17 -6.62 -1.97
N ASP A 44 0.59 -5.44 -2.43
CA ASP A 44 1.39 -5.32 -3.63
C ASP A 44 2.87 -5.70 -3.39
N GLY A 45 3.42 -6.49 -4.31
CA GLY A 45 4.76 -7.04 -4.19
C GLY A 45 5.87 -5.99 -4.19
N PHE A 46 5.69 -4.88 -4.92
CA PHE A 46 6.67 -3.79 -4.92
C PHE A 46 6.76 -3.13 -3.55
N HIS A 47 5.62 -2.87 -2.90
CA HIS A 47 5.57 -2.30 -1.55
C HIS A 47 6.16 -3.25 -0.51
N ILE A 48 5.85 -4.56 -0.59
CA ILE A 48 6.46 -5.56 0.28
C ILE A 48 7.98 -5.54 0.16
N VAL A 49 8.51 -5.59 -1.07
CA VAL A 49 9.96 -5.61 -1.30
C VAL A 49 10.60 -4.30 -0.83
N SER A 50 10.00 -3.14 -1.12
CA SER A 50 10.50 -1.84 -0.69
C SER A 50 10.59 -1.75 0.84
N TRP A 51 9.50 -2.05 1.55
CA TRP A 51 9.50 -1.98 3.02
C TRP A 51 10.45 -2.98 3.66
N THR A 52 10.53 -4.19 3.10
CA THR A 52 11.47 -5.21 3.59
C THR A 52 12.91 -4.77 3.38
N SER A 53 13.20 -4.06 2.28
CA SER A 53 14.53 -3.51 1.99
C SER A 53 14.91 -2.38 2.94
N ASP A 54 13.94 -1.54 3.35
CA ASP A 54 14.15 -0.43 4.30
C ASP A 54 14.14 -0.86 5.79
N ALA A 55 13.57 -2.02 6.10
CA ALA A 55 13.42 -2.49 7.49
C ALA A 55 14.74 -2.53 8.28
N PRO A 56 15.89 -2.98 7.73
CA PRO A 56 17.18 -2.97 8.43
C PRO A 56 17.72 -1.57 8.73
N ASP A 57 17.28 -0.54 8.01
CA ASP A 57 17.73 0.86 8.16
C ASP A 57 17.03 1.59 9.31
N ASN A 58 15.79 1.21 9.62
CA ASN A 58 15.00 1.85 10.68
C ASN A 58 15.68 1.91 12.05
N PRO A 59 16.25 0.82 12.60
CA PRO A 59 16.94 0.87 13.88
C PRO A 59 18.27 1.65 13.81
N ARG A 60 18.96 1.64 12.67
CA ARG A 60 20.23 2.39 12.48
C ARG A 60 20.02 3.89 12.49
N LYS A 61 18.88 4.38 11.99
CA LYS A 61 18.50 5.81 12.05
C LYS A 61 18.09 6.25 13.47
N GLN A 62 17.72 5.31 14.34
CA GLN A 62 17.30 5.60 15.73
C GLN A 62 18.44 5.48 16.74
N GLN A 63 19.54 4.80 16.40
CA GLN A 63 20.74 4.79 17.22
C GLN A 63 21.48 6.12 17.12
N LYS A 64 21.75 6.75 18.27
CA LYS A 64 22.73 7.83 18.35
C LYS A 64 24.09 7.27 17.90
N PRO A 65 24.84 7.98 17.03
CA PRO A 65 26.14 7.51 16.59
C PRO A 65 27.04 7.26 17.81
N LEU A 66 27.57 6.05 17.94
CA LEU A 66 28.48 5.66 19.03
C LEU A 66 29.74 6.56 19.10
N PHE A 67 30.08 7.24 18.00
CA PHE A 67 31.20 8.18 17.93
C PHE A 67 31.03 9.47 18.76
N CYS A 68 29.83 9.78 19.28
CA CYS A 68 29.63 10.93 20.17
C CYS A 68 29.72 10.55 21.67
N ALA A 69 29.99 9.28 21.99
CA ALA A 69 30.05 8.76 23.37
C ALA A 69 31.44 8.31 23.82
N ILE A 70 32.48 8.54 23.02
CA ILE A 70 33.88 8.34 23.43
C ILE A 70 34.42 9.71 23.87
N PRO A 71 34.82 9.89 25.14
CA PRO A 71 35.31 11.16 25.66
C PRO A 71 36.62 11.61 24.99
#